data_AF-A0A2V7YQG4-F1
#
_entry.id   AF-A0A2V7YQG4-F1
#
_cell.length_a   1.000
_cell.length_b   1.000
_cell.length_c   1.000
_cell.angle_alpha   90.00
_cell.angle_beta   90.00
_cell.angle_gamma   90.00
#
_symmetry.space_group_name_H-M   'P 1'
#
loop_
_entity.id
_entity.type
_entity.pdbx_description
1 polymer ?
#
loop_
_entity_poly.entity_id
_entity_poly.type
_entity_poly.pdbx_seq_one_letter_code
_entity_poly.pdbx_strand_id
1 'polypeptide(L)'
;TRMHTEGINGELRAVKTSQPLITQSTVMALAAAMFYARRTAPQIRAANSVPVEISGSCATAIDSITSRDADAMIVQFSPPFENPFVRGQLGLFARLSLGNEAATWYWIAIGRQNGIWGAASPIMLSVRD
;
A
#
# COMPACT_ATOMS: atom_id res chain seq x y z
N THR A 1 -29.66 -1.59 -17.20
CA THR A 1 -29.07 -0.30 -16.77
C THR A 1 -27.59 -0.36 -17.10
N ARG A 2 -27.17 0.36 -18.14
CA ARG A 2 -25.84 0.23 -18.77
C ARG A 2 -24.89 1.14 -17.99
N MET A 3 -23.87 0.56 -17.35
CA MET A 3 -22.88 1.30 -16.57
C MET A 3 -22.05 2.13 -17.55
N HIS A 4 -22.12 3.46 -17.42
CA HIS A 4 -21.30 4.37 -18.22
C HIS A 4 -19.83 4.21 -17.79
N THR A 5 -19.00 3.74 -18.71
CA THR A 5 -17.54 3.81 -18.63
C THR A 5 -17.12 5.24 -18.96
N GLU A 6 -17.34 6.18 -18.04
CA GLU A 6 -16.85 7.55 -18.20
C GLU A 6 -15.40 7.63 -17.69
N GLY A 7 -14.47 7.91 -18.60
CA GLY A 7 -13.19 8.56 -18.28
C GLY A 7 -12.08 7.73 -17.65
N ILE A 8 -12.35 6.63 -16.94
CA ILE A 8 -11.29 5.84 -16.31
C ILE A 8 -10.50 5.11 -17.40
N ASN A 9 -9.29 5.59 -17.68
CA ASN A 9 -8.32 4.83 -18.43
C ASN A 9 -7.97 3.62 -17.55
N GLY A 10 -8.40 2.42 -17.92
CA GLY A 10 -8.29 1.19 -17.10
C GLY A 10 -6.85 0.70 -16.86
N GLU A 11 -5.86 1.58 -17.03
CA GLU A 11 -4.45 1.34 -16.84
C GLU A 11 -4.11 1.48 -15.34
N LEU A 12 -3.60 0.39 -14.74
CA LEU A 12 -3.09 0.42 -13.38
C LEU A 12 -1.69 1.03 -13.39
N ARG A 13 -1.43 1.98 -12.51
CA ARG A 13 -0.11 2.59 -12.35
C ARG A 13 0.44 2.28 -10.98
N ALA A 14 1.66 1.75 -10.94
CA ALA A 14 2.31 1.34 -9.71
C ALA A 14 3.51 2.25 -9.40
N VAL A 15 3.46 2.95 -8.27
CA VAL A 15 4.51 3.88 -7.86
C VAL A 15 5.55 3.15 -7.03
N LYS A 16 6.81 3.13 -7.53
CA LYS A 16 7.94 2.47 -6.84
C LYS A 16 8.47 3.26 -5.65
N THR A 17 8.44 4.59 -5.74
CA THR A 17 8.92 5.53 -4.71
C THR A 17 7.76 6.37 -4.23
N SER A 18 7.17 6.01 -3.10
CA SER A 18 6.01 6.72 -2.56
C SER A 18 6.43 7.91 -1.68
N GLN A 19 5.53 8.91 -1.60
CA GLN A 19 5.45 9.80 -0.44
C GLN A 19 5.44 8.97 0.86
N PRO A 20 5.84 9.50 2.02
CA PRO A 20 5.89 8.73 3.26
C PRO A 20 4.51 8.12 3.60
N LEU A 21 4.32 6.84 3.26
CA LEU A 21 3.12 6.08 3.62
C LEU A 21 3.22 5.49 5.03
N ILE A 22 4.43 5.42 5.58
CA ILE A 22 4.69 5.05 6.98
C ILE A 22 4.53 6.32 7.80
N THR A 23 3.33 6.55 8.31
CA THR A 23 2.98 7.69 9.15
C THR A 23 2.40 7.19 10.47
N GLN A 24 2.29 8.07 11.47
CA GLN A 24 1.65 7.69 12.72
C GLN A 24 0.19 7.25 12.49
N SER A 25 -0.54 7.88 11.57
CA SER A 25 -1.94 7.53 11.27
C SER A 25 -2.07 6.14 10.66
N THR A 26 -1.23 5.75 9.70
CA THR A 26 -1.28 4.42 9.07
C THR A 26 -0.89 3.31 10.04
N VAL A 27 0.05 3.59 10.95
CA VAL A 27 0.44 2.65 12.01
C VAL A 27 -0.67 2.47 13.05
N MET A 28 -1.35 3.55 13.44
CA MET A 28 -2.51 3.46 14.33
C MET A 28 -3.69 2.72 13.67
N ALA A 29 -3.89 2.92 12.36
CA ALA A 29 -4.89 2.18 11.60
C ALA A 29 -4.58 0.68 11.54
N LEU A 30 -3.31 0.30 11.39
CA LEU A 30 -2.86 -1.10 11.50
C LEU A 30 -3.16 -1.67 12.89
N ALA A 31 -2.86 -0.92 13.95
CA ALA A 31 -3.18 -1.33 15.32
C ALA A 31 -4.68 -1.60 15.48
N ALA A 32 -5.53 -0.71 14.95
CA ALA A 32 -6.98 -0.86 15.01
C ALA A 32 -7.46 -2.09 14.22
N ALA A 33 -6.99 -2.26 12.98
CA ALA A 33 -7.38 -3.36 12.10
C ALA A 33 -6.98 -4.75 12.64
N MET A 34 -5.87 -4.83 13.39
CA MET A 34 -5.42 -6.06 14.05
C MET A 34 -5.89 -6.19 15.51
N PHE A 35 -6.83 -5.35 15.96
CA PHE A 35 -7.36 -5.32 17.32
C PHE A 35 -6.31 -5.09 18.44
N TYR A 36 -5.21 -4.38 18.11
CA TYR A 36 -4.14 -3.97 19.03
C TYR A 36 -4.27 -2.52 19.53
N ALA A 37 -5.45 -1.91 19.41
CA ALA A 37 -5.72 -0.47 19.64
C ALA A 37 -5.29 0.12 21.01
N ARG A 38 -4.82 -0.70 21.96
CA ARG A 38 -4.30 -0.27 23.28
C ARG A 38 -2.77 -0.23 23.39
N ARG A 39 -2.03 -0.53 22.32
CA ARG A 39 -0.55 -0.52 22.33
C ARG A 39 -0.01 0.78 21.74
N THR A 40 0.95 1.38 22.45
CA THR A 40 1.75 2.50 21.92
C THR A 40 2.65 2.00 20.80
N ALA A 41 2.54 2.60 19.61
CA ALA A 41 3.38 2.26 18.48
C ALA A 41 4.81 2.82 18.67
N PRO A 42 5.86 2.00 18.62
CA PRO A 42 7.25 2.46 18.62
C PRO A 42 7.62 3.17 17.30
N GLN A 43 8.77 3.84 17.31
CA GLN A 43 9.39 4.41 16.10
C GLN A 43 9.69 3.30 15.08
N ILE A 44 9.18 3.46 13.85
CA ILE A 44 9.36 2.50 12.77
C ILE A 44 10.56 2.91 11.91
N ARG A 45 11.42 1.95 11.59
CA ARG A 45 12.49 2.11 10.59
C ARG A 45 12.07 1.41 9.30
N ALA A 46 11.92 2.17 8.23
CA ALA A 46 11.68 1.62 6.90
C ALA A 46 12.98 1.02 6.33
N ALA A 47 12.86 -0.09 5.60
CA ALA A 47 13.92 -0.53 4.69
C ALA A 47 14.00 0.43 3.49
N ASN A 48 15.15 0.50 2.80
CA ASN A 48 15.34 1.45 1.69
C ASN A 48 14.76 0.98 0.34
N SER A 49 14.29 -0.27 0.22
CA SER A 49 13.84 -0.82 -1.06
C SER A 49 12.67 -1.79 -0.92
N VAL A 50 11.76 -1.74 -1.90
CA VAL A 50 10.61 -2.64 -2.02
C VAL A 50 11.04 -3.87 -2.83
N PRO A 51 10.99 -5.10 -2.27
CA PRO A 51 11.32 -6.34 -2.97
C PRO A 51 10.12 -6.88 -3.77
N VAL A 52 9.30 -5.98 -4.33
CA VAL A 52 8.11 -6.35 -5.11
C VAL A 52 8.41 -6.08 -6.57
N GLU A 53 8.53 -7.14 -7.35
CA GLU A 53 8.51 -7.04 -8.81
C GLU A 53 7.07 -6.88 -9.28
N ILE A 54 6.77 -5.74 -9.91
CA ILE A 54 5.48 -5.51 -10.56
C ILE A 54 5.56 -6.18 -11.93
N SER A 55 5.04 -7.39 -12.06
CA SER A 55 4.99 -8.14 -13.32
C SER A 55 3.54 -8.30 -13.79
N GLY A 56 3.18 -7.69 -14.93
CA GLY A 56 1.86 -7.83 -15.53
C GLY A 56 1.59 -6.86 -16.68
N SER A 57 0.79 -7.28 -17.66
CA SER A 57 0.47 -6.49 -18.88
C SER A 57 -0.45 -5.29 -18.64
N CYS A 58 -1.03 -5.16 -17.44
CA CYS A 58 -1.99 -4.10 -17.10
C CYS A 58 -1.42 -3.05 -16.15
N ALA A 59 -0.16 -3.21 -15.69
CA ALA A 59 0.45 -2.34 -14.70
C ALA A 59 1.68 -1.63 -15.26
N THR A 60 1.63 -0.29 -15.33
CA THR A 60 2.76 0.54 -15.73
C THR A 60 3.46 1.08 -14.47
N ALA A 61 4.73 0.75 -14.28
CA ALA A 61 5.52 1.27 -13.16
C ALA A 61 5.92 2.72 -13.42
N ILE A 62 5.73 3.59 -12.43
CA ILE A 62 6.08 5.02 -12.50
C ILE A 62 6.90 5.42 -11.27
N ASP A 63 7.74 6.44 -11.42
CA ASP A 63 8.59 6.94 -10.34
C ASP A 63 7.87 7.96 -9.45
N SER A 64 6.92 8.72 -10.02
CA SER A 64 6.14 9.72 -9.29
C SER A 64 4.77 9.95 -9.95
N ILE A 65 3.82 10.44 -9.16
CA ILE A 65 2.46 10.80 -9.61
C ILE A 65 2.49 12.23 -10.14
N THR A 66 1.84 12.45 -11.28
CA THR A 66 1.68 13.75 -11.95
C THR A 66 0.21 14.14 -12.01
N SER A 67 -0.08 15.41 -12.32
CA SER A 67 -1.46 15.89 -12.49
C SER A 67 -2.22 15.24 -13.65
N ARG A 68 -1.53 14.53 -14.55
CA ARG A 68 -2.15 13.78 -15.66
C ARG A 68 -2.68 12.41 -15.23
N ASP A 69 -2.48 12.01 -13.98
CA ASP A 69 -2.94 10.72 -13.44
C ASP A 69 -4.34 10.80 -12.81
N ALA A 70 -5.06 11.92 -12.99
CA ALA A 70 -6.36 12.19 -12.39
C ALA A 70 -7.49 11.23 -12.80
N ASP A 71 -7.29 10.43 -13.86
CA ASP A 71 -8.24 9.42 -14.35
C ASP A 71 -7.68 7.99 -14.26
N ALA A 72 -6.54 7.81 -13.60
CA ALA A 72 -5.86 6.52 -13.49
C ALA A 72 -6.13 5.83 -12.14
N MET A 73 -6.06 4.50 -12.14
CA MET A 73 -5.96 3.72 -10.92
C MET A 73 -4.50 3.67 -10.48
N ILE A 74 -4.18 4.25 -9.33
CA ILE A 74 -2.81 4.35 -8.82
C ILE A 74 -2.66 3.50 -7.58
N VAL A 75 -1.67 2.61 -7.58
CA VAL A 75 -1.22 1.87 -6.40
C VAL A 75 0.14 2.40 -5.98
N GLN A 76 0.27 2.79 -4.72
CA GLN A 76 1.53 3.21 -4.11
C GLN A 76 1.93 2.22 -3.02
N PHE A 77 3.22 1.88 -2.94
CA PHE A 77 3.74 1.00 -1.90
C PHE A 77 4.74 1.73 -1.01
N SER A 78 4.69 1.47 0.30
CA SER A 78 5.77 1.88 1.20
C SER A 78 6.96 0.95 1.02
N PRO A 79 8.16 1.35 1.43
CA PRO A 79 9.21 0.39 1.68
C PRO A 79 8.75 -0.62 2.75
N PRO A 80 9.28 -1.86 2.74
CA PRO A 80 8.99 -2.82 3.79
C PRO A 80 9.49 -2.35 5.14
N PHE A 81 8.77 -2.69 6.18
CA PHE A 81 9.15 -2.41 7.56
C PHE A 81 8.59 -3.48 8.50
N GLU A 82 9.21 -3.61 9.67
CA GLU A 82 8.76 -4.56 10.69
C GLU A 82 7.42 -4.11 11.28
N ASN A 83 6.47 -5.04 11.42
CA ASN A 83 5.24 -4.76 12.12
C ASN A 83 5.54 -4.43 13.60
N PRO A 84 5.23 -3.22 14.08
CA PRO A 84 5.50 -2.84 15.47
C PRO A 84 4.71 -3.65 16.52
N PHE A 85 3.64 -4.34 16.12
CA PHE A 85 2.74 -5.07 17.01
C PHE A 85 2.98 -6.58 17.03
N VAL A 86 3.64 -7.11 15.99
CA VAL A 86 3.87 -8.56 15.81
C VAL A 86 5.35 -8.80 15.51
N ARG A 87 6.05 -9.40 16.47
CA ARG A 87 7.49 -9.66 16.35
C ARG A 87 7.80 -10.57 15.16
N GLY A 88 8.76 -10.17 14.34
CA GLY A 88 9.24 -10.94 13.20
C GLY A 88 8.32 -10.92 11.97
N GLN A 89 7.21 -10.17 12.02
CA GLN A 89 6.38 -9.94 10.84
C GLN A 89 6.92 -8.74 10.06
N LEU A 90 7.18 -8.93 8.78
CA LEU A 90 7.53 -7.88 7.83
C LEU A 90 6.29 -7.57 6.97
N GLY A 91 6.17 -6.33 6.53
CA GLY A 91 5.12 -5.96 5.60
C GLY A 91 5.32 -4.56 5.04
N LEU A 92 4.36 -4.11 4.26
CA LEU A 92 4.35 -2.80 3.65
C LEU A 92 2.93 -2.23 3.67
N PHE A 93 2.83 -0.91 3.63
CA PHE A 93 1.57 -0.23 3.35
C PHE A 93 1.37 -0.11 1.84
N ALA A 94 0.13 -0.31 1.40
CA ALA A 94 -0.29 0.03 0.06
C ALA A 94 -1.43 1.05 0.13
N ARG A 95 -1.40 2.03 -0.79
CA ARG A 95 -2.46 3.01 -0.99
C ARG A 95 -2.97 2.86 -2.41
N LEU A 96 -4.27 2.62 -2.56
CA LEU A 96 -4.96 2.57 -3.85
C LEU A 96 -5.85 3.80 -3.99
N SER A 97 -5.64 4.59 -5.03
CA SER A 97 -6.50 5.73 -5.38
C SER A 97 -7.04 5.56 -6.79
N LEU A 98 -8.32 5.88 -6.99
CA LEU A 98 -8.98 5.86 -8.28
C LEU A 98 -9.41 7.28 -8.63
N GLY A 99 -8.68 7.93 -9.53
CA GLY A 99 -8.89 9.33 -9.87
C GLY A 99 -9.01 10.25 -8.65
N ASN A 100 -10.16 10.92 -8.51
CA ASN A 100 -10.45 11.84 -7.39
C ASN A 100 -11.17 11.18 -6.20
N GLU A 101 -11.29 9.86 -6.15
CA GLU A 101 -11.90 9.16 -5.03
C GLU A 101 -10.97 9.09 -3.81
N ALA A 102 -11.57 8.91 -2.63
CA ALA A 102 -10.84 8.68 -1.40
C ALA A 102 -9.96 7.42 -1.52
N ALA A 103 -8.70 7.53 -1.09
CA ALA A 103 -7.78 6.42 -1.22
C ALA A 103 -8.12 5.30 -0.23
N THR A 104 -8.04 4.06 -0.70
CA THR A 104 -8.14 2.89 0.17
C THR A 104 -6.75 2.44 0.60
N TRP A 105 -6.59 2.20 1.89
CA TRP A 105 -5.31 1.84 2.50
C TRP A 105 -5.28 0.36 2.88
N TYR A 106 -4.11 -0.26 2.73
CA TYR A 106 -3.91 -1.67 3.03
C TYR A 106 -2.59 -1.90 3.77
N TRP A 107 -2.58 -2.91 4.63
CA TRP A 107 -1.38 -3.57 5.12
C TRP A 107 -1.20 -4.90 4.41
N ILE A 108 0.01 -5.14 3.89
CA ILE A 108 0.35 -6.38 3.19
C ILE A 108 1.55 -6.99 3.92
N ALA A 109 1.32 -8.08 4.65
CA ALA A 109 2.42 -8.83 5.24
C ALA A 109 3.21 -9.54 4.14
N ILE A 110 4.54 -9.47 4.22
CA ILE A 110 5.43 -10.14 3.29
C ILE A 110 6.35 -11.08 4.07
N GLY A 111 6.69 -12.20 3.46
CA GLY A 111 7.53 -13.22 4.09
C GLY A 111 8.30 -14.02 3.07
N ARG A 112 9.34 -14.70 3.54
CA ARG A 112 10.13 -15.59 2.71
C ARG A 112 9.80 -17.04 3.06
N GLN A 113 9.33 -17.81 2.08
CA GLN A 113 9.10 -19.24 2.21
C GLN A 113 9.91 -19.97 1.14
N ASN A 114 10.72 -20.96 1.54
CA ASN A 114 11.58 -21.73 0.64
C ASN A 114 12.46 -20.87 -0.28
N GLY A 115 12.97 -19.75 0.24
CA GLY A 115 13.82 -18.83 -0.52
C GLY A 115 13.07 -17.84 -1.41
N ILE A 116 11.75 -17.99 -1.58
CA ILE A 116 10.89 -17.14 -2.40
C ILE A 116 10.16 -16.11 -1.53
N TRP A 117 10.11 -14.85 -1.98
CA TRP A 117 9.31 -13.82 -1.35
C TRP A 117 7.84 -13.93 -1.78
N GLY A 118 6.93 -13.89 -0.81
CA GLY A 118 5.49 -13.91 -1.03
C GLY A 118 4.79 -12.85 -0.19
N ALA A 119 3.62 -12.43 -0.67
CA ALA A 119 2.70 -11.54 0.03
C ALA A 119 1.50 -12.33 0.57
N ALA A 120 1.06 -11.99 1.78
CA ALA A 120 -0.19 -12.48 2.35
C ALA A 120 -1.39 -11.67 1.81
N SER A 121 -2.60 -12.13 2.12
CA SER A 121 -3.83 -11.39 1.82
C SER A 121 -3.79 -9.99 2.44
N PRO A 122 -4.08 -8.92 1.67
CA PRO A 122 -4.11 -7.56 2.20
C PRO A 122 -5.17 -7.36 3.29
N ILE A 123 -4.83 -6.61 4.33
CA ILE A 123 -5.76 -6.15 5.36
C ILE A 123 -6.12 -4.70 5.06
N MET A 124 -7.40 -4.40 4.88
CA MET A 124 -7.86 -3.03 4.67
C MET A 124 -7.75 -2.21 5.97
N LEU A 125 -7.26 -0.99 5.84
CA LEU A 125 -7.04 -0.05 6.94
C LEU A 125 -8.06 1.09 6.86
N SER A 126 -8.58 1.49 8.02
CA SER A 126 -9.34 2.73 8.14
C SER A 126 -8.38 3.85 8.57
N VAL A 127 -7.91 4.61 7.58
CA VAL A 127 -7.09 5.80 7.81
C VAL A 127 -8.00 7.02 7.65
N ARG A 128 -7.91 7.98 8.56
CA ARG A 128 -8.53 9.29 8.36
C ARG A 128 -7.47 10.18 7.72
N ASP A 129 -7.75 10.65 6.51
CA ASP A 129 -6.96 11.70 5.85
C ASP A 129 -7.12 13.04 6.59
#